data_AF-A0AAV8H0E8-F1
#
_entry.id   AF-A0AAV8H0E8-F1
#
_cell.length_a   1.000
_cell.length_b   1.000
_cell.length_c   1.000
_cell.angle_alpha   90.00
_cell.angle_beta   90.00
_cell.angle_gamma   90.00
#
_symmetry.space_group_name_H-M   'P 1'
#
loop_
_entity.id
_entity.type
_entity.pdbx_description
1 polymer ?
#
loop_
_entity_poly.entity_id
_entity_poly.type
_entity_poly.pdbx_seq_one_letter_code
_entity_poly.pdbx_strand_id
1 'polypeptide(L)'
;MPNLDLLNVVHYLAVHRQGIRVRIGMFGGLVKSHLVRVLGEVMQQVGRFARSLNPDWRFEMPSSEYVEGTATLASSIYSQALGVPTGPHGAFRDYQVDAVTLELSPRFSLKNEHTRLAFLLKGGRLIEGTVRSVNNLLEKFHQSFFLYFLTAPNKFVSVGVYMIPFAFLVAPLPIIAASLFNLTSNRNPWRWLHTAKPLLITHTWSVVVTLLPFYISKISDLPSTHCMLTWAGGSLMALVILYIVFGSPYSKHVEWRLLKAVMIASVSIGLCLMSIINFATAQIGALFVVPMCLFALPIRVKTNNSLICSMVMTCNLVMAVLGFPVTAVALMQGVIKGFGTVSILEFWDSMKFLWGWNSATYLYLVLVHLPCWFLFLHILFHPCH
;
A
#
# COMPACT_ATOMS: atom_id res chain seq x y z
N MET A 1 11.66 -6.04 -10.16
CA MET A 1 10.81 -7.14 -10.66
C MET A 1 11.55 -7.78 -11.82
N PRO A 2 11.37 -9.08 -12.11
CA PRO A 2 12.01 -9.69 -13.28
C PRO A 2 11.46 -9.10 -14.58
N ASN A 3 12.25 -9.16 -15.63
CA ASN A 3 11.81 -8.80 -16.97
C ASN A 3 10.56 -9.61 -17.38
N LEU A 4 9.55 -8.92 -17.93
CA LEU A 4 8.28 -9.54 -18.31
C LEU A 4 8.46 -10.55 -19.46
N ASP A 5 9.40 -10.31 -20.37
CA ASP A 5 9.67 -11.21 -21.49
C ASP A 5 10.24 -12.55 -21.00
N LEU A 6 11.14 -12.50 -20.00
CA LEU A 6 11.65 -13.70 -19.34
C LEU A 6 10.52 -14.49 -18.66
N LEU A 7 9.61 -13.79 -17.95
CA LEU A 7 8.45 -14.40 -17.32
C LEU A 7 7.52 -15.05 -18.36
N ASN A 8 7.28 -14.37 -19.49
CA ASN A 8 6.43 -14.83 -20.57
C ASN A 8 7.01 -16.08 -21.25
N VAL A 9 8.31 -16.14 -21.50
CA VAL A 9 9.00 -17.32 -22.06
C VAL A 9 8.81 -18.53 -21.15
N VAL A 10 9.08 -18.37 -19.85
CA VAL A 10 8.87 -19.43 -18.86
C VAL A 10 7.42 -19.89 -18.84
N HIS A 11 6.48 -18.94 -18.74
CA HIS A 11 5.05 -19.23 -18.70
C HIS A 11 4.60 -19.98 -19.96
N TYR A 12 5.00 -19.51 -21.14
CA TYR A 12 4.64 -20.10 -22.41
C TYR A 12 5.13 -21.55 -22.52
N LEU A 13 6.40 -21.81 -22.21
CA LEU A 13 6.98 -23.15 -22.23
C LEU A 13 6.35 -24.08 -21.19
N ALA A 14 6.06 -23.57 -19.99
CA ALA A 14 5.40 -24.34 -18.94
C ALA A 14 4.01 -24.81 -19.38
N VAL A 15 3.17 -23.89 -19.86
CA VAL A 15 1.78 -24.18 -20.21
C VAL A 15 1.68 -24.96 -21.53
N HIS A 16 2.30 -24.47 -22.60
CA HIS A 16 2.07 -24.99 -23.95
C HIS A 16 2.97 -26.18 -24.32
N ARG A 17 4.21 -26.22 -23.81
CA ARG A 17 5.13 -27.34 -24.11
C ARG A 17 5.08 -28.47 -23.09
N GLN A 18 5.01 -28.16 -21.79
CA GLN A 18 5.07 -29.18 -20.74
C GLN A 18 3.71 -29.53 -20.12
N GLY A 19 2.65 -28.76 -20.43
CA GLY A 19 1.32 -28.94 -19.83
C GLY A 19 1.31 -28.69 -18.33
N ILE A 20 2.24 -27.86 -17.83
CA ILE A 20 2.36 -27.49 -16.42
C ILE A 20 1.40 -26.33 -16.14
N ARG A 21 0.59 -26.47 -15.08
CA ARG A 21 -0.29 -25.41 -14.63
C ARG A 21 0.48 -24.40 -13.80
N VAL A 22 0.73 -23.22 -14.35
CA VAL A 22 1.34 -22.10 -13.64
C VAL A 22 0.29 -21.44 -12.74
N ARG A 23 0.65 -21.18 -11.49
CA ARG A 23 -0.16 -20.38 -10.56
C ARG A 23 0.72 -19.29 -9.97
N ILE A 24 0.19 -18.08 -9.91
CA ILE A 24 0.78 -17.01 -9.12
C ILE A 24 0.27 -17.15 -7.67
N GLY A 25 1.08 -16.76 -6.70
CA GLY A 25 0.67 -16.72 -5.29
C GLY A 25 -0.57 -15.83 -5.11
N MET A 26 -1.65 -16.39 -4.59
CA MET A 26 -2.92 -15.69 -4.35
C MET A 26 -3.21 -15.60 -2.85
N PHE A 27 -3.91 -14.54 -2.46
CA PHE A 27 -4.45 -14.44 -1.11
C PHE A 27 -5.72 -15.26 -0.96
N GLY A 28 -5.61 -16.38 -0.25
CA GLY A 28 -6.73 -17.29 0.01
C GLY A 28 -7.91 -16.63 0.74
N GLY A 29 -7.65 -15.58 1.54
CA GLY A 29 -8.69 -14.78 2.20
C GLY A 29 -9.58 -14.04 1.20
N LEU A 30 -9.00 -13.33 0.22
CA LEU A 30 -9.76 -12.61 -0.80
C LEU A 30 -10.55 -13.53 -1.72
N VAL A 31 -9.99 -14.69 -2.10
CA VAL A 31 -10.70 -15.69 -2.93
C VAL A 31 -11.97 -16.22 -2.24
N LYS A 32 -11.96 -16.29 -0.91
CA LYS A 32 -13.10 -16.74 -0.10
C LYS A 32 -14.05 -15.60 0.29
N SER A 33 -13.71 -14.35 0.03
CA SER A 33 -14.50 -13.19 0.44
C SER A 33 -15.84 -13.13 -0.30
N HIS A 34 -16.93 -13.04 0.46
CA HIS A 34 -18.28 -12.86 -0.10
C HIS A 34 -18.40 -11.53 -0.85
N LEU A 35 -17.79 -10.46 -0.33
CA LEU A 35 -17.85 -9.12 -0.94
C LEU A 35 -17.23 -9.11 -2.34
N VAL A 36 -16.07 -9.76 -2.51
CA VAL A 36 -15.39 -9.82 -3.81
C VAL A 36 -16.20 -10.66 -4.81
N ARG A 37 -16.90 -11.71 -4.35
CA ARG A 37 -17.81 -12.49 -5.19
C ARG A 37 -19.01 -11.68 -5.66
N VAL A 38 -19.66 -10.95 -4.74
CA VAL A 38 -20.78 -10.06 -5.10
C VAL A 38 -20.33 -8.99 -6.09
N LEU A 39 -19.15 -8.38 -5.87
CA LEU A 39 -18.58 -7.43 -6.84
C LEU A 39 -18.32 -8.09 -8.21
N GLY A 40 -17.80 -9.31 -8.23
CA GLY A 40 -17.60 -10.07 -9.47
C GLY A 40 -18.90 -10.37 -10.20
N GLU A 41 -19.97 -10.70 -9.48
CA GLU A 41 -21.31 -10.90 -10.05
C GLU A 41 -21.89 -9.61 -10.64
N VAL A 42 -21.75 -8.48 -9.91
CA VAL A 42 -22.17 -7.16 -10.40
C VAL A 42 -21.39 -6.78 -11.67
N MET A 43 -20.07 -6.94 -11.66
CA MET A 43 -19.24 -6.65 -12.83
C MET A 43 -19.58 -7.55 -14.02
N GLN A 44 -19.93 -8.82 -13.78
CA GLN A 44 -20.39 -9.72 -14.82
C GLN A 44 -21.73 -9.27 -15.41
N GLN A 45 -22.68 -8.81 -14.58
CA GLN A 45 -23.96 -8.26 -15.05
C GLN A 45 -23.75 -6.98 -15.88
N VAL A 46 -22.89 -6.07 -15.41
CA VAL A 46 -22.52 -4.85 -16.14
C VAL A 46 -21.87 -5.20 -17.48
N GLY A 47 -21.00 -6.21 -17.51
CA GLY A 47 -20.36 -6.68 -18.75
C GLY A 47 -21.37 -7.24 -19.76
N ARG A 48 -22.37 -8.01 -19.30
CA ARG A 48 -23.47 -8.48 -20.16
C ARG A 48 -24.34 -7.35 -20.68
N PHE A 49 -24.65 -6.38 -19.82
CA PHE A 49 -25.39 -5.19 -20.21
C PHE A 49 -24.61 -4.37 -21.25
N ALA A 50 -23.31 -4.15 -21.05
CA ALA A 50 -22.46 -3.46 -22.01
C ALA A 50 -22.42 -4.18 -23.37
N ARG A 51 -22.34 -5.51 -23.37
CA ARG A 51 -22.42 -6.33 -24.59
C ARG A 51 -23.77 -6.19 -25.32
N SER A 52 -24.86 -5.98 -24.57
CA SER A 52 -26.17 -5.73 -25.17
C SER A 52 -26.26 -4.37 -25.87
N LEU A 53 -25.46 -3.39 -25.45
CA LEU A 53 -25.37 -2.07 -26.09
C LEU A 53 -24.46 -2.08 -27.32
N ASN A 54 -23.33 -2.78 -27.25
CA ASN A 54 -22.43 -2.95 -28.38
C ASN A 54 -21.82 -4.36 -28.36
N PRO A 55 -22.10 -5.21 -29.38
CA PRO A 55 -21.57 -6.57 -29.46
C PRO A 55 -20.04 -6.65 -29.49
N ASP A 56 -19.35 -5.59 -29.95
CA ASP A 56 -17.89 -5.55 -30.05
C ASP A 56 -17.19 -5.33 -28.70
N TRP A 57 -17.95 -4.92 -27.67
CA TRP A 57 -17.41 -4.68 -26.34
C TRP A 57 -17.18 -5.98 -25.57
N ARG A 58 -15.90 -6.38 -25.46
CA ARG A 58 -15.45 -7.60 -24.77
C ARG A 58 -15.30 -7.41 -23.25
N PHE A 59 -16.31 -6.83 -22.60
CA PHE A 59 -16.31 -6.63 -21.13
C PHE A 59 -16.86 -7.82 -20.35
N GLU A 60 -17.31 -8.88 -21.03
CA GLU A 60 -17.84 -10.07 -20.37
C GLU A 60 -16.70 -10.89 -19.74
N MET A 61 -16.56 -10.75 -18.42
CA MET A 61 -15.64 -11.54 -17.61
C MET A 61 -16.45 -12.40 -16.63
N PRO A 62 -16.18 -13.72 -16.52
CA PRO A 62 -16.85 -14.56 -15.54
C PRO A 62 -16.46 -14.14 -14.11
N SER A 63 -17.40 -14.22 -13.18
CA SER A 63 -17.19 -13.80 -11.78
C SER A 63 -16.03 -14.53 -11.10
N SER A 64 -15.79 -15.80 -11.43
CA SER A 64 -14.66 -16.59 -10.91
C SER A 64 -13.31 -16.03 -11.34
N GLU A 65 -13.18 -15.63 -12.61
CA GLU A 65 -11.96 -15.01 -13.15
C GLU A 65 -11.73 -13.62 -12.57
N TYR A 66 -12.81 -12.86 -12.34
CA TYR A 66 -12.73 -11.57 -11.66
C TYR A 66 -12.21 -11.71 -10.22
N VAL A 67 -12.71 -12.69 -9.46
CA VAL A 67 -12.28 -12.96 -8.08
C VAL A 67 -10.82 -13.42 -8.04
N GLU A 68 -10.44 -14.36 -8.91
CA GLU A 68 -9.05 -14.84 -9.03
C GLU A 68 -8.10 -13.71 -9.45
N GLY A 69 -8.53 -12.90 -10.41
CA GLY A 69 -7.78 -11.75 -10.91
C GLY A 69 -7.57 -10.68 -9.84
N THR A 70 -8.61 -10.37 -9.07
CA THR A 70 -8.55 -9.41 -7.97
C THR A 70 -7.66 -9.90 -6.84
N ALA A 71 -7.74 -11.17 -6.47
CA ALA A 71 -6.88 -11.75 -5.44
C ALA A 71 -5.41 -11.77 -5.86
N THR A 72 -5.12 -12.05 -7.14
CA THR A 72 -3.76 -12.01 -7.70
C THR A 72 -3.23 -10.59 -7.77
N LEU A 73 -4.06 -9.64 -8.19
CA LEU A 73 -3.72 -8.21 -8.22
C LEU A 73 -3.39 -7.69 -6.82
N ALA A 74 -4.23 -7.99 -5.83
CA ALA A 74 -3.98 -7.61 -4.44
C ALA A 74 -2.67 -8.21 -3.90
N SER A 75 -2.39 -9.47 -4.24
CA SER A 75 -1.12 -10.15 -3.90
C SER A 75 0.09 -9.49 -4.53
N SER A 76 -0.02 -9.11 -5.80
CA SER A 76 1.03 -8.39 -6.53
C SER A 76 1.29 -7.01 -5.91
N ILE A 77 0.22 -6.23 -5.66
CA ILE A 77 0.31 -4.90 -5.03
C ILE A 77 0.92 -5.00 -3.63
N TYR A 78 0.47 -5.95 -2.80
CA TYR A 78 1.01 -6.10 -1.45
C TYR A 78 2.48 -6.49 -1.43
N SER A 79 2.88 -7.47 -2.26
CA SER A 79 4.28 -7.90 -2.34
C SER A 79 5.20 -6.78 -2.82
N GLN A 80 4.72 -5.97 -3.78
CA GLN A 80 5.42 -4.78 -4.23
C GLN A 80 5.47 -3.68 -3.18
N ALA A 81 4.38 -3.48 -2.42
CA ALA A 81 4.35 -2.54 -1.33
C ALA A 81 5.44 -2.90 -0.32
N LEU A 82 5.43 -4.13 0.22
CA LEU A 82 6.47 -4.59 1.14
C LEU A 82 7.90 -4.36 0.61
N GLY A 83 8.13 -4.52 -0.70
CA GLY A 83 9.43 -4.26 -1.32
C GLY A 83 10.51 -5.27 -0.94
N VAL A 84 10.11 -6.39 -0.34
CA VAL A 84 10.99 -7.48 0.11
C VAL A 84 11.07 -8.57 -0.96
N PRO A 85 12.25 -9.18 -1.20
CA PRO A 85 12.38 -10.30 -2.14
C PRO A 85 11.49 -11.48 -1.74
N THR A 86 10.73 -12.01 -2.70
CA THR A 86 9.83 -13.17 -2.49
C THR A 86 10.54 -14.51 -2.64
N GLY A 87 11.77 -14.52 -3.18
CA GLY A 87 12.56 -15.72 -3.35
C GLY A 87 14.01 -15.41 -3.73
N PRO A 88 14.82 -16.44 -4.03
CA PRO A 88 16.25 -16.31 -4.29
C PRO A 88 16.59 -15.35 -5.45
N HIS A 89 15.73 -15.24 -6.45
CA HIS A 89 15.87 -14.29 -7.56
C HIS A 89 16.01 -12.83 -7.09
N GLY A 90 15.48 -12.49 -5.91
CA GLY A 90 15.51 -11.14 -5.38
C GLY A 90 16.91 -10.61 -5.09
N ALA A 91 17.87 -11.47 -4.73
CA ALA A 91 19.26 -11.06 -4.46
C ALA A 91 19.98 -10.59 -5.75
N PHE A 92 19.55 -11.06 -6.92
CA PHE A 92 20.12 -10.69 -8.21
C PHE A 92 19.69 -9.31 -8.70
N ARG A 93 18.63 -8.74 -8.10
CA ARG A 93 18.12 -7.40 -8.43
C ARG A 93 19.19 -6.32 -8.22
N ASP A 94 19.94 -6.42 -7.13
CA ASP A 94 20.93 -5.39 -6.75
C ASP A 94 22.12 -5.36 -7.74
N TYR A 95 22.34 -6.48 -8.45
CA TYR A 95 23.32 -6.61 -9.52
C TYR A 95 22.74 -6.36 -10.91
N GLN A 96 21.47 -5.92 -11.00
CA GLN A 96 20.76 -5.71 -12.27
C GLN A 96 20.72 -6.98 -13.15
N VAL A 97 20.75 -8.16 -12.53
CA VAL A 97 20.64 -9.44 -13.23
C VAL A 97 19.18 -9.89 -13.22
N ASP A 98 18.61 -10.06 -14.40
CA ASP A 98 17.26 -10.61 -14.56
C ASP A 98 17.25 -12.09 -14.14
N ALA A 99 16.50 -12.37 -13.07
CA ALA A 99 16.42 -13.71 -12.49
C ALA A 99 14.97 -14.13 -12.27
N VAL A 100 14.69 -15.41 -12.50
CA VAL A 100 13.38 -16.04 -12.22
C VAL A 100 13.59 -17.30 -11.38
N THR A 101 12.85 -17.43 -10.29
CA THR A 101 12.84 -18.66 -9.49
C THR A 101 11.72 -19.57 -9.98
N LEU A 102 12.06 -20.81 -10.35
CA LEU A 102 11.10 -21.83 -10.75
C LEU A 102 10.89 -22.80 -9.59
N GLU A 103 9.71 -22.74 -8.96
CA GLU A 103 9.30 -23.70 -7.94
C GLU A 103 8.34 -24.74 -8.55
N LEU A 104 8.78 -26.00 -8.60
CA LEU A 104 7.99 -27.10 -9.14
C LEU A 104 7.41 -27.91 -7.98
N SER A 105 6.10 -27.81 -7.77
CA SER A 105 5.38 -28.57 -6.74
C SER A 105 4.47 -29.64 -7.37
N PRO A 106 4.60 -30.93 -6.97
CA PRO A 106 3.69 -31.98 -7.44
C PRO A 106 2.34 -31.89 -6.72
N ARG A 107 1.23 -32.00 -7.45
CA ARG A 107 -0.12 -32.11 -6.86
C ARG A 107 -0.47 -33.51 -6.38
N PHE A 108 0.29 -34.50 -6.80
CA PHE A 108 0.05 -35.91 -6.54
C PHE A 108 1.19 -36.48 -5.72
N SER A 109 0.90 -37.50 -4.91
CA SER A 109 1.91 -38.18 -4.11
C SER A 109 2.91 -38.88 -5.03
N LEU A 110 4.19 -38.52 -4.92
CA LEU A 110 5.28 -39.09 -5.71
C LEU A 110 5.73 -40.47 -5.15
N LYS A 111 4.79 -41.37 -4.88
CA LYS A 111 5.10 -42.70 -4.32
C LYS A 111 5.77 -43.62 -5.34
N ASN A 112 5.42 -43.48 -6.63
CA ASN A 112 5.98 -44.30 -7.70
C ASN A 112 7.22 -43.62 -8.30
N GLU A 113 8.32 -44.38 -8.43
CA GLU A 113 9.58 -43.86 -9.01
C GLU A 113 9.40 -43.36 -10.44
N HIS A 114 8.60 -44.05 -11.27
CA HIS A 114 8.29 -43.62 -12.62
C HIS A 114 7.58 -42.26 -12.67
N THR A 115 6.66 -41.99 -11.73
CA THR A 115 5.96 -40.70 -11.66
C THR A 115 6.90 -39.59 -11.20
N ARG A 116 7.81 -39.89 -10.27
CA ARG A 116 8.87 -38.97 -9.84
C ARG A 116 9.81 -38.63 -10.99
N LEU A 117 10.28 -39.63 -11.74
CA LEU A 117 11.14 -39.43 -12.90
C LEU A 117 10.43 -38.61 -13.99
N ALA A 118 9.18 -38.92 -14.30
CA ALA A 118 8.40 -38.16 -15.28
C ALA A 118 8.21 -36.69 -14.86
N PHE A 119 7.98 -36.43 -13.57
CA PHE A 119 7.89 -35.07 -13.03
C PHE A 119 9.22 -34.31 -13.16
N LEU A 120 10.34 -34.95 -12.77
CA LEU A 120 11.68 -34.35 -12.91
C LEU A 120 12.04 -34.11 -14.38
N LEU A 121 11.70 -35.03 -15.29
CA LEU A 121 11.92 -34.85 -16.73
C LEU A 121 11.13 -33.67 -17.30
N LYS A 122 9.87 -33.47 -16.88
CA LYS A 122 9.09 -32.29 -17.27
C LYS A 122 9.73 -31.00 -16.76
N GLY A 123 10.23 -31.01 -15.52
CA GLY A 123 10.98 -29.89 -14.94
C GLY A 123 12.28 -29.60 -15.70
N GLY A 124 13.08 -30.64 -15.96
CA GLY A 124 14.33 -30.54 -16.72
C GLY A 124 14.11 -30.00 -18.14
N ARG A 125 13.09 -30.51 -18.85
CA ARG A 125 12.72 -30.00 -20.18
C ARG A 125 12.23 -28.55 -20.15
N LEU A 126 11.57 -28.12 -19.08
CA LEU A 126 11.21 -26.71 -18.89
C LEU A 126 12.48 -25.85 -18.75
N ILE A 127 13.39 -26.24 -17.86
CA ILE A 127 14.64 -25.51 -17.61
C ILE A 127 15.49 -25.44 -18.87
N GLU A 128 15.72 -26.59 -19.52
CA GLU A 128 16.46 -26.69 -20.78
C GLU A 128 15.82 -25.86 -21.89
N GLY A 129 14.48 -25.89 -21.98
CA GLY A 129 13.70 -25.07 -22.90
C GLY A 129 13.91 -23.59 -22.64
N THR A 130 13.83 -23.14 -21.39
CA THR A 130 14.05 -21.74 -21.01
C THR A 130 15.47 -21.29 -21.31
N VAL A 131 16.49 -22.07 -20.92
CA VAL A 131 17.90 -21.75 -21.20
C VAL A 131 18.15 -21.66 -22.71
N ARG A 132 17.65 -22.62 -23.49
CA ARG A 132 17.78 -22.60 -24.96
C ARG A 132 17.06 -21.39 -25.57
N SER A 133 15.86 -21.07 -25.09
CA SER A 133 15.12 -19.89 -25.55
C SER A 133 15.86 -18.59 -25.27
N VAL A 134 16.41 -18.43 -24.06
CA VAL A 134 17.19 -17.23 -23.68
C VAL A 134 18.52 -17.17 -24.42
N ASN A 135 19.22 -18.30 -24.56
CA ASN A 135 20.50 -18.37 -25.28
C ASN A 135 20.36 -18.07 -26.78
N ASN A 136 19.20 -18.39 -27.36
CA ASN A 136 18.93 -18.14 -28.78
C ASN A 136 18.23 -16.79 -29.01
N LEU A 137 18.14 -15.92 -28.01
CA LEU A 137 17.65 -14.56 -28.21
C LEU A 137 18.67 -13.79 -29.07
N LEU A 138 18.25 -13.37 -30.25
CA LEU A 138 19.05 -12.53 -31.16
C LEU A 138 19.21 -11.10 -30.64
N GLU A 139 18.28 -10.67 -29.80
CA GLU A 139 18.24 -9.34 -29.21
C GLU A 139 18.26 -9.45 -27.69
N LYS A 140 18.91 -8.49 -27.02
CA LYS A 140 18.79 -8.36 -25.56
C LYS A 140 17.33 -8.15 -25.21
N PHE A 141 16.90 -8.56 -24.02
CA PHE A 141 15.54 -8.26 -23.58
C PHE A 141 15.27 -6.77 -23.75
N HIS A 142 14.20 -6.44 -24.48
CA HIS A 142 13.76 -5.07 -24.61
C HIS A 142 13.44 -4.50 -23.23
N GLN A 143 13.45 -3.17 -23.12
CA GLN A 143 13.10 -2.43 -21.91
C GLN A 143 11.64 -2.75 -21.52
N SER A 144 11.42 -3.90 -20.90
CA SER A 144 10.14 -4.31 -20.40
C SER A 144 9.72 -3.33 -19.31
N PHE A 145 8.43 -3.07 -19.22
CA PHE A 145 7.88 -2.18 -18.20
C PHE A 145 8.28 -2.75 -16.82
N PHE A 146 9.20 -2.11 -16.12
CA PHE A 146 9.61 -2.51 -14.76
C PHE A 146 8.47 -2.41 -13.72
N LEU A 147 7.34 -1.80 -14.12
CA LEU A 147 6.22 -1.38 -13.30
C LEU A 147 4.91 -1.97 -13.86
N TYR A 148 4.59 -3.20 -13.45
CA TYR A 148 3.35 -3.89 -13.79
C TYR A 148 2.73 -4.58 -12.57
N PHE A 149 1.42 -4.80 -12.62
CA PHE A 149 0.75 -5.70 -11.70
C PHE A 149 0.24 -6.93 -12.43
N LEU A 150 0.43 -8.11 -11.85
CA LEU A 150 -0.11 -9.35 -12.40
C LEU A 150 -1.54 -9.55 -11.93
N THR A 151 -2.44 -9.79 -12.86
CA THR A 151 -3.83 -10.22 -12.58
C THR A 151 -4.00 -11.70 -12.87
N ALA A 152 -3.22 -12.26 -13.79
CA ALA A 152 -3.15 -13.69 -14.06
C ALA A 152 -1.74 -14.05 -14.56
N PRO A 153 -1.37 -15.35 -14.65
CA PRO A 153 -0.08 -15.78 -15.20
C PRO A 153 0.23 -15.25 -16.61
N ASN A 154 -0.81 -14.91 -17.37
CA ASN A 154 -0.76 -14.39 -18.74
C ASN A 154 -1.38 -12.99 -18.90
N LYS A 155 -1.76 -12.32 -17.80
CA LYS A 155 -2.41 -11.00 -17.84
C LYS A 155 -1.73 -10.05 -16.86
N PHE A 156 -1.41 -8.86 -17.33
CA PHE A 156 -0.83 -7.81 -16.52
C PHE A 156 -1.55 -6.48 -16.76
N VAL A 157 -1.44 -5.59 -15.77
CA VAL A 157 -1.89 -4.21 -15.83
C VAL A 157 -0.64 -3.33 -15.89
N SER A 158 -0.52 -2.55 -16.96
CA SER A 158 0.61 -1.63 -17.15
C SER A 158 0.44 -0.34 -16.34
N VAL A 159 1.56 0.36 -16.14
CA VAL A 159 1.60 1.66 -15.43
C VAL A 159 0.61 2.68 -15.97
N GLY A 160 0.41 2.75 -17.30
CA GLY A 160 -0.51 3.70 -17.90
C GLY A 160 -1.97 3.51 -17.47
N VAL A 161 -2.37 2.28 -17.12
CA VAL A 161 -3.76 1.98 -16.73
C VAL A 161 -3.98 2.24 -15.25
N TYR A 162 -3.09 1.77 -14.39
CA TYR A 162 -3.29 1.88 -12.94
C TYR A 162 -2.97 3.29 -12.38
N MET A 163 -2.22 4.12 -13.11
CA MET A 163 -1.93 5.49 -12.68
C MET A 163 -3.17 6.38 -12.72
N ILE A 164 -4.13 6.09 -13.61
CA ILE A 164 -5.38 6.84 -13.75
C ILE A 164 -6.21 6.82 -12.45
N PRO A 165 -6.58 5.65 -11.87
CA PRO A 165 -7.33 5.62 -10.63
C PRO A 165 -6.55 6.22 -9.45
N PHE A 166 -5.22 6.09 -9.42
CA PHE A 166 -4.40 6.78 -8.40
C PHE A 166 -4.51 8.30 -8.51
N ALA A 167 -4.38 8.83 -9.73
CA ALA A 167 -4.50 10.26 -9.98
C ALA A 167 -5.88 10.78 -9.54
N PHE A 168 -6.96 10.07 -9.85
CA PHE A 168 -8.31 10.44 -9.38
C PHE A 168 -8.44 10.38 -7.85
N LEU A 169 -7.77 9.43 -7.19
CA LEU A 169 -7.78 9.34 -5.74
C LEU A 169 -7.03 10.50 -5.09
N VAL A 170 -5.90 10.94 -5.65
CA VAL A 170 -5.03 11.97 -5.05
C VAL A 170 -5.40 13.39 -5.49
N ALA A 171 -5.92 13.60 -6.71
CA ALA A 171 -6.21 14.91 -7.28
C ALA A 171 -7.10 15.84 -6.41
N PRO A 172 -8.08 15.35 -5.62
CA PRO A 172 -8.86 16.22 -4.75
C PRO A 172 -8.02 16.93 -3.67
N LEU A 173 -6.91 16.33 -3.23
CA LEU A 173 -6.08 16.87 -2.17
C LEU A 173 -5.50 18.26 -2.52
N PRO A 174 -4.68 18.44 -3.57
CA PRO A 174 -4.11 19.74 -3.88
C PRO A 174 -5.18 20.79 -4.22
N ILE A 175 -6.29 20.38 -4.85
CA ILE A 175 -7.41 21.28 -5.19
C ILE A 175 -8.05 21.82 -3.90
N ILE A 176 -8.33 20.96 -2.93
CA ILE A 176 -8.95 21.34 -1.65
C ILE A 176 -7.96 22.12 -0.78
N ALA A 177 -6.68 21.77 -0.80
CA ALA A 177 -5.66 22.55 -0.11
C ALA A 177 -5.59 23.99 -0.66
N ALA A 178 -5.55 24.15 -1.98
CA ALA A 178 -5.53 25.46 -2.62
C ALA A 178 -6.80 26.27 -2.34
N SER A 179 -7.99 25.63 -2.38
CA SER A 179 -9.25 26.33 -2.11
C SER A 179 -9.36 26.79 -0.66
N LEU A 180 -8.98 25.95 0.30
CA LEU A 180 -8.95 26.31 1.73
C LEU A 180 -7.93 27.41 2.03
N PHE A 181 -6.77 27.36 1.37
CA PHE A 181 -5.76 28.41 1.47
C PHE A 181 -6.30 29.75 0.96
N ASN A 182 -6.88 29.80 -0.24
CA ASN A 182 -7.42 31.04 -0.81
C ASN A 182 -8.54 31.64 0.05
N LEU A 183 -9.43 30.80 0.60
CA LEU A 183 -10.53 31.25 1.47
C LEU A 183 -10.05 31.89 2.79
N THR A 184 -8.87 31.49 3.29
CA THR A 184 -8.35 31.93 4.60
C THR A 184 -7.26 32.99 4.46
N SER A 185 -6.45 32.90 3.42
CA SER A 185 -5.28 33.75 3.15
C SER A 185 -5.63 35.16 2.65
N ASN A 186 -6.83 35.36 2.08
CA ASN A 186 -7.29 36.63 1.50
C ASN A 186 -7.25 37.83 2.47
N ARG A 187 -7.11 37.59 3.78
CA ARG A 187 -6.99 38.63 4.81
C ARG A 187 -5.55 38.98 5.19
N ASN A 188 -4.61 38.02 5.11
CA ASN A 188 -3.17 38.23 5.34
C ASN A 188 -2.41 36.95 4.93
N PRO A 189 -1.59 36.96 3.86
CA PRO A 189 -0.90 35.77 3.38
C PRO A 189 0.08 35.22 4.42
N TRP A 190 0.71 36.05 5.24
CA TRP A 190 1.73 35.60 6.20
C TRP A 190 1.19 34.70 7.33
N ARG A 191 -0.13 34.58 7.48
CA ARG A 191 -0.76 33.71 8.50
C ARG A 191 -0.37 32.23 8.36
N TRP A 192 -0.03 31.77 7.15
CA TRP A 192 0.37 30.38 6.94
C TRP A 192 1.64 29.99 7.70
N LEU A 193 2.53 30.96 8.00
CA LEU A 193 3.74 30.71 8.79
C LEU A 193 3.43 30.24 10.21
N HIS A 194 2.37 30.77 10.83
CA HIS A 194 1.95 30.33 12.16
C HIS A 194 1.45 28.89 12.15
N THR A 195 0.80 28.48 11.07
CA THR A 195 0.31 27.11 10.83
C THR A 195 1.44 26.16 10.40
N ALA A 196 2.49 26.68 9.78
CA ALA A 196 3.67 25.90 9.42
C ALA A 196 4.43 25.40 10.66
N LYS A 197 4.35 26.10 11.80
CA LYS A 197 5.01 25.68 13.04
C LYS A 197 4.53 24.31 13.55
N PRO A 198 3.21 24.06 13.79
CA PRO A 198 2.71 22.72 14.09
C PRO A 198 3.15 21.67 13.07
N LEU A 199 3.05 21.99 11.77
CA LEU A 199 3.49 21.08 10.70
C LEU A 199 4.96 20.67 10.88
N LEU A 200 5.87 21.64 11.04
CA LEU A 200 7.30 21.40 11.23
C LEU A 200 7.58 20.58 12.49
N ILE A 201 6.90 20.86 13.61
CA ILE A 201 7.04 20.08 14.84
C ILE A 201 6.60 18.63 14.61
N THR A 202 5.48 18.41 13.93
CA THR A 202 4.99 17.04 13.66
C THR A 202 5.89 16.24 12.72
N HIS A 203 6.44 16.87 11.67
CA HIS A 203 7.36 16.19 10.76
C HIS A 203 8.74 15.97 11.39
N THR A 204 9.26 16.91 12.18
CA THR A 204 10.52 16.71 12.93
C THR A 204 10.38 15.59 13.96
N TRP A 205 9.25 15.53 14.68
CA TRP A 205 8.91 14.38 15.53
C TRP A 205 8.93 13.06 14.76
N SER A 206 8.23 13.02 13.63
CA SER A 206 8.16 11.84 12.76
C SER A 206 9.54 11.37 12.24
N VAL A 207 10.44 12.29 11.91
CA VAL A 207 11.84 11.98 11.57
C VAL A 207 12.56 11.32 12.76
N VAL A 208 12.41 11.87 13.97
CA VAL A 208 12.98 11.26 15.19
C VAL A 208 12.42 9.84 15.38
N VAL A 209 11.12 9.64 15.20
CA VAL A 209 10.47 8.32 15.34
C VAL A 209 10.99 7.30 14.33
N THR A 210 11.33 7.74 13.12
CA THR A 210 11.90 6.91 12.05
C THR A 210 13.31 6.40 12.43
N LEU A 211 14.06 7.18 13.21
CA LEU A 211 15.41 6.82 13.64
C LEU A 211 15.45 5.96 14.92
N LEU A 212 14.35 5.91 15.70
CA LEU A 212 14.30 5.18 16.98
C LEU A 212 14.65 3.68 16.85
N PRO A 213 14.17 2.92 15.85
CA PRO A 213 14.48 1.49 15.77
C PRO A 213 15.97 1.18 15.67
N PHE A 214 16.77 2.04 15.05
CA PHE A 214 18.23 1.89 14.97
C PHE A 214 18.90 1.87 16.35
N TYR A 215 18.44 2.74 17.26
CA TYR A 215 18.97 2.78 18.62
C TYR A 215 18.48 1.59 19.45
N ILE A 216 17.21 1.20 19.27
CA ILE A 216 16.61 0.05 19.96
C ILE A 216 17.30 -1.25 19.54
N SER A 217 17.63 -1.42 18.25
CA SER A 217 18.32 -2.62 17.77
C SER A 217 19.75 -2.75 18.28
N LYS A 218 20.36 -1.66 18.77
CA LYS A 218 21.71 -1.68 19.36
C LYS A 218 21.71 -2.14 20.82
N ILE A 219 20.58 -2.06 21.53
CA ILE A 219 20.43 -2.41 22.95
C ILE A 219 20.00 -3.91 23.04
N SER A 220 20.77 -4.81 22.42
CA SER A 220 20.37 -6.20 22.09
C SER A 220 19.73 -7.01 23.25
N ASP A 221 18.82 -7.92 22.84
CA ASP A 221 18.22 -9.08 23.53
C ASP A 221 16.86 -8.93 24.23
N LEU A 222 16.18 -7.78 24.10
CA LEU A 222 14.84 -7.64 24.68
C LEU A 222 13.75 -8.34 23.83
N PRO A 223 12.74 -8.97 24.48
CA PRO A 223 11.56 -9.51 23.79
C PRO A 223 10.85 -8.45 22.94
N SER A 224 10.17 -8.87 21.88
CA SER A 224 9.54 -7.95 20.91
C SER A 224 8.54 -6.98 21.55
N THR A 225 7.86 -7.41 22.62
CA THR A 225 6.95 -6.58 23.44
C THR A 225 7.66 -5.39 24.08
N HIS A 226 8.83 -5.60 24.67
CA HIS A 226 9.59 -4.53 25.30
C HIS A 226 10.16 -3.57 24.26
N CYS A 227 10.67 -4.08 23.13
CA CYS A 227 11.09 -3.22 22.03
C CYS A 227 9.96 -2.30 21.54
N MET A 228 8.74 -2.83 21.39
CA MET A 228 7.56 -2.04 21.03
C MET A 228 7.24 -0.97 22.08
N LEU A 229 7.24 -1.33 23.37
CA LEU A 229 7.00 -0.38 24.46
C LEU A 229 8.08 0.71 24.54
N THR A 230 9.35 0.36 24.34
CA THR A 230 10.46 1.32 24.32
C THR A 230 10.35 2.27 23.12
N TRP A 231 9.96 1.77 21.95
CA TRP A 231 9.72 2.61 20.78
C TRP A 231 8.53 3.55 21.00
N ALA A 232 7.41 3.04 21.50
CA ALA A 232 6.22 3.83 21.79
C ALA A 232 6.51 4.89 22.87
N GLY A 233 7.13 4.50 23.98
CA GLY A 233 7.56 5.41 25.04
C GLY A 233 8.55 6.46 24.55
N GLY A 234 9.57 6.05 23.78
CA GLY A 234 10.54 6.96 23.17
C GLY A 234 9.91 7.95 22.19
N SER A 235 8.95 7.50 21.38
CA SER A 235 8.20 8.37 20.47
C SER A 235 7.35 9.42 21.20
N LEU A 236 6.72 9.03 22.30
CA LEU A 236 5.92 9.94 23.13
C LEU A 236 6.83 10.94 23.87
N MET A 237 7.94 10.48 24.44
CA MET A 237 8.90 11.34 25.11
C MET A 237 9.50 12.36 24.13
N ALA A 238 9.87 11.94 22.92
CA ALA A 238 10.34 12.86 21.88
C ALA A 238 9.30 13.93 21.52
N LEU A 239 8.02 13.55 21.43
CA LEU A 239 6.93 14.50 21.17
C LEU A 239 6.80 15.53 22.30
N VAL A 240 6.82 15.07 23.56
CA VAL A 240 6.73 15.95 24.74
C VAL A 240 7.91 16.92 24.79
N ILE A 241 9.14 16.44 24.55
CA ILE A 241 10.34 17.29 24.48
C ILE A 241 10.18 18.37 23.41
N LEU A 242 9.72 18.00 22.21
CA LEU A 242 9.50 18.96 21.13
C LEU A 242 8.45 20.01 21.50
N TYR A 243 7.38 19.64 22.21
CA TYR A 243 6.40 20.61 22.69
C TYR A 243 6.89 21.49 23.84
N ILE A 244 7.79 21.01 24.69
CA ILE A 244 8.45 21.85 25.70
C ILE A 244 9.37 22.87 25.01
N VAL A 245 10.15 22.44 24.02
CA VAL A 245 11.13 23.30 23.32
C VAL A 245 10.44 24.33 22.42
N PHE A 246 9.46 23.91 21.62
CA PHE A 246 8.80 24.76 20.64
C PHE A 246 7.47 25.36 21.13
N GLY A 247 6.96 24.94 22.29
CA GLY A 247 5.70 25.40 22.85
C GLY A 247 4.45 24.70 22.27
N SER A 248 3.28 25.06 22.80
CA SER A 248 2.00 24.44 22.42
C SER A 248 1.70 24.55 20.92
N PRO A 249 1.18 23.49 20.29
CA PRO A 249 0.71 23.52 18.90
C PRO A 249 -0.55 24.38 18.74
N TYR A 250 -1.31 24.59 19.82
CA TYR A 250 -2.49 25.44 19.85
C TYR A 250 -2.10 26.87 20.23
N SER A 251 -1.81 27.69 19.22
CA SER A 251 -1.74 29.14 19.38
C SER A 251 -3.07 29.76 19.00
N LYS A 252 -3.47 30.87 19.68
CA LYS A 252 -4.69 31.64 19.38
C LYS A 252 -4.79 32.10 17.92
N HIS A 253 -3.68 32.11 17.20
CA HIS A 253 -3.59 32.55 15.81
C HIS A 253 -3.70 31.43 14.76
N VAL A 254 -3.77 30.15 15.18
CA VAL A 254 -3.82 29.02 14.25
C VAL A 254 -5.28 28.66 13.95
N GLU A 255 -5.73 28.98 12.73
CA GLU A 255 -7.04 28.57 12.22
C GLU A 255 -7.01 27.12 11.73
N TRP A 256 -7.99 26.30 12.15
CA TRP A 256 -8.06 24.88 11.78
C TRP A 256 -8.17 24.66 10.26
N ARG A 257 -8.80 25.58 9.53
CA ARG A 257 -8.94 25.50 8.06
C ARG A 257 -7.60 25.59 7.35
N LEU A 258 -6.74 26.49 7.83
CA LEU A 258 -5.39 26.66 7.31
C LEU A 258 -4.51 25.47 7.69
N LEU A 259 -4.67 24.93 8.91
CA LEU A 259 -3.98 23.70 9.34
C LEU A 259 -4.38 22.50 8.48
N LYS A 260 -5.67 22.36 8.18
CA LYS A 260 -6.18 21.36 7.23
C LYS A 260 -5.58 21.55 5.84
N ALA A 261 -5.53 22.78 5.32
CA ALA A 261 -4.95 23.05 4.00
C ALA A 261 -3.47 22.63 3.92
N VAL A 262 -2.68 23.00 4.93
CA VAL A 262 -1.24 22.69 5.02
C VAL A 262 -1.00 21.19 5.19
N MET A 263 -1.80 20.50 6.02
CA MET A 263 -1.75 19.04 6.17
C MET A 263 -2.09 18.33 4.84
N ILE A 264 -3.15 18.75 4.15
CA ILE A 264 -3.55 18.15 2.87
C ILE A 264 -2.45 18.36 1.82
N ALA A 265 -1.84 19.54 1.77
CA ALA A 265 -0.74 19.82 0.86
C ALA A 265 0.49 18.95 1.16
N SER A 266 0.91 18.83 2.43
CA SER A 266 2.07 18.00 2.80
C SER A 266 1.85 16.52 2.46
N VAL A 267 0.65 16.01 2.71
CA VAL A 267 0.25 14.64 2.36
C VAL A 267 0.20 14.43 0.86
N SER A 268 -0.34 15.39 0.10
CA SER A 268 -0.35 15.30 -1.37
C SER A 268 1.06 15.18 -1.91
N ILE A 269 1.99 16.01 -1.42
CA ILE A 269 3.41 15.94 -1.81
C ILE A 269 4.00 14.59 -1.39
N GLY A 270 3.75 14.15 -0.16
CA GLY A 270 4.22 12.87 0.36
C GLY A 270 3.75 11.67 -0.47
N LEU A 271 2.48 11.63 -0.87
CA LEU A 271 1.91 10.57 -1.71
C LEU A 271 2.48 10.60 -3.14
N CYS A 272 2.67 11.78 -3.73
CA CYS A 272 3.28 11.92 -5.06
C CYS A 272 4.77 11.54 -5.06
N LEU A 273 5.53 11.88 -4.02
CA LEU A 273 6.91 11.42 -3.87
C LEU A 273 6.96 9.91 -3.66
N MET A 274 6.05 9.39 -2.83
CA MET A 274 5.97 7.97 -2.56
C MET A 274 5.58 7.17 -3.81
N SER A 275 4.75 7.72 -4.71
CA SER A 275 4.35 7.02 -5.93
C SER A 275 5.51 6.83 -6.92
N ILE A 276 6.51 7.70 -6.86
CA ILE A 276 7.75 7.57 -7.63
C ILE A 276 8.66 6.49 -7.02
N ILE A 277 8.76 6.43 -5.67
CA ILE A 277 9.64 5.49 -4.97
C ILE A 277 9.05 4.07 -4.95
N ASN A 278 7.80 3.93 -4.50
CA ASN A 278 7.07 2.67 -4.46
C ASN A 278 5.57 2.96 -4.63
N PHE A 279 5.13 2.86 -5.89
CA PHE A 279 3.74 3.09 -6.29
C PHE A 279 2.73 2.25 -5.50
N ALA A 280 3.03 0.98 -5.25
CA ALA A 280 2.10 0.10 -4.54
C ALA A 280 1.85 0.57 -3.10
N THR A 281 2.89 1.04 -2.41
CA THR A 281 2.72 1.65 -1.09
C THR A 281 1.90 2.94 -1.16
N ALA A 282 2.18 3.81 -2.14
CA ALA A 282 1.44 5.06 -2.31
C ALA A 282 -0.05 4.80 -2.60
N GLN A 283 -0.36 3.81 -3.44
CA GLN A 283 -1.73 3.40 -3.76
C GLN A 283 -2.49 2.92 -2.52
N ILE A 284 -1.91 1.97 -1.76
CA ILE A 284 -2.53 1.46 -0.54
C ILE A 284 -2.68 2.57 0.49
N GLY A 285 -1.64 3.37 0.66
CA GLY A 285 -1.63 4.51 1.57
C GLY A 285 -2.69 5.56 1.25
N ALA A 286 -2.86 5.89 -0.02
CA ALA A 286 -3.87 6.83 -0.49
C ALA A 286 -5.30 6.36 -0.13
N LEU A 287 -5.59 5.05 -0.18
CA LEU A 287 -6.90 4.52 0.21
C LEU A 287 -7.27 4.81 1.67
N PHE A 288 -6.29 4.93 2.57
CA PHE A 288 -6.52 5.26 3.98
C PHE A 288 -6.42 6.76 4.24
N VAL A 289 -5.38 7.40 3.73
CA VAL A 289 -5.03 8.78 4.08
C VAL A 289 -5.91 9.80 3.34
N VAL A 290 -6.28 9.55 2.08
CA VAL A 290 -7.11 10.51 1.32
C VAL A 290 -8.46 10.73 2.00
N PRO A 291 -9.27 9.69 2.31
CA PRO A 291 -10.54 9.92 2.98
C PRO A 291 -10.35 10.61 4.33
N MET A 292 -9.31 10.26 5.10
CA MET A 292 -9.03 10.86 6.40
C MET A 292 -8.80 12.37 6.27
N CYS A 293 -7.97 12.79 5.31
CA CYS A 293 -7.69 14.18 5.01
C CYS A 293 -8.93 14.97 4.60
N LEU A 294 -9.80 14.37 3.78
CA LEU A 294 -11.00 15.02 3.25
C LEU A 294 -12.05 15.23 4.34
N PHE A 295 -12.31 14.21 5.17
CA PHE A 295 -13.33 14.27 6.21
C PHE A 295 -12.92 15.07 7.45
N ALA A 296 -11.61 15.35 7.64
CA ALA A 296 -11.07 16.09 8.79
C ALA A 296 -11.85 17.38 9.11
N LEU A 297 -12.61 17.37 10.21
CA LEU A 297 -13.37 18.52 10.71
C LEU A 297 -13.30 18.56 12.24
N PRO A 298 -13.32 19.75 12.86
CA PRO A 298 -13.36 19.85 14.31
C PRO A 298 -14.65 19.25 14.88
N ILE A 299 -14.55 18.56 16.01
CA ILE A 299 -15.70 17.96 16.71
C ILE A 299 -16.76 19.01 17.09
N ARG A 300 -16.30 20.21 17.46
CA ARG A 300 -17.14 21.28 18.01
C ARG A 300 -17.78 22.16 16.94
N VAL A 301 -17.72 21.78 15.65
CA VAL A 301 -18.41 22.52 14.59
C VAL A 301 -19.92 22.42 14.80
N LYS A 302 -20.52 23.53 15.25
CA LYS A 302 -21.98 23.64 15.38
C LYS A 302 -22.60 23.81 13.99
N THR A 303 -23.38 22.82 13.57
CA THR A 303 -24.30 22.92 12.43
C THR A 303 -25.73 23.01 12.97
N ASN A 304 -26.63 23.69 12.25
CA ASN A 304 -28.04 23.81 12.65
C ASN A 304 -28.78 22.47 12.78
N ASN A 305 -28.24 21.38 12.21
CA ASN A 305 -28.84 20.05 12.26
C ASN A 305 -27.99 19.11 13.14
N SER A 306 -28.59 18.63 14.24
CA SER A 306 -27.92 17.76 15.22
C SER A 306 -27.55 16.39 14.64
N LEU A 307 -28.37 15.85 13.74
CA LEU A 307 -28.11 14.57 13.06
C LEU A 307 -26.85 14.64 12.19
N ILE A 308 -26.69 15.74 11.44
CA ILE A 308 -25.51 15.96 10.59
C ILE A 308 -24.24 16.10 11.45
N CYS A 309 -24.33 16.83 12.57
CA CYS A 309 -23.20 16.92 13.51
C CYS A 309 -22.80 15.54 14.05
N SER A 310 -23.78 14.73 14.45
CA SER A 310 -23.54 13.37 14.95
C SER A 310 -22.91 12.45 13.91
N MET A 311 -23.39 12.50 12.66
CA MET A 311 -22.82 11.73 11.54
C MET A 311 -21.38 12.14 11.24
N VAL A 312 -21.08 13.45 11.17
CA VAL A 312 -19.72 13.97 10.93
C VAL A 312 -18.77 13.55 12.06
N MET A 313 -19.23 13.67 13.30
CA MET A 313 -18.48 13.24 14.48
C MET A 313 -18.16 11.75 14.43
N THR A 314 -19.16 10.91 14.16
CA THR A 314 -19.00 9.46 14.05
C THR A 314 -18.04 9.11 12.91
N CYS A 315 -18.19 9.74 11.74
CA CYS A 315 -17.28 9.55 10.61
C CYS A 315 -15.85 9.93 10.97
N ASN A 316 -15.62 11.07 11.62
CA ASN A 316 -14.29 11.50 12.03
C ASN A 316 -13.65 10.58 13.06
N LEU A 317 -14.42 10.04 14.02
CA LEU A 317 -13.92 9.06 14.97
C LEU A 317 -13.55 7.74 14.27
N VAL A 318 -14.39 7.27 13.34
CA VAL A 318 -14.08 6.10 12.52
C VAL A 318 -12.80 6.34 11.70
N MET A 319 -12.65 7.51 11.07
CA MET A 319 -11.45 7.86 10.31
C MET A 319 -10.21 8.03 11.19
N ALA A 320 -10.34 8.54 12.41
CA ALA A 320 -9.24 8.55 13.39
C ALA A 320 -8.77 7.13 13.73
N VAL A 321 -9.69 6.20 13.92
CA VAL A 321 -9.34 4.81 14.24
C VAL A 321 -8.77 4.10 13.02
N LEU A 322 -9.39 4.20 11.84
CA LEU A 322 -8.94 3.54 10.62
C LEU A 322 -7.64 4.14 10.04
N GLY A 323 -7.44 5.44 10.22
CA GLY A 323 -6.25 6.17 9.76
C GLY A 323 -5.05 6.08 10.69
N PHE A 324 -5.16 5.41 11.84
CA PHE A 324 -3.99 5.15 12.68
C PHE A 324 -3.07 4.15 11.96
N PRO A 325 -1.76 4.40 11.80
CA PRO A 325 -0.89 3.51 11.01
C PRO A 325 -0.91 2.05 11.47
N VAL A 326 -1.04 1.79 12.78
CA VAL A 326 -1.11 0.44 13.35
C VAL A 326 -2.38 -0.28 12.91
N THR A 327 -3.54 0.39 12.97
CA THR A 327 -4.81 -0.20 12.54
C THR A 327 -4.86 -0.38 11.03
N ALA A 328 -4.29 0.55 10.24
CA ALA A 328 -4.19 0.41 8.80
C ALA A 328 -3.37 -0.83 8.40
N VAL A 329 -2.22 -1.07 9.04
CA VAL A 329 -1.41 -2.29 8.83
C VAL A 329 -2.16 -3.54 9.30
N ALA A 330 -2.80 -3.49 10.47
CA ALA A 330 -3.58 -4.60 11.00
C ALA A 330 -4.79 -4.97 10.10
N LEU A 331 -5.50 -3.99 9.56
CA LEU A 331 -6.59 -4.19 8.61
C LEU A 331 -6.08 -4.81 7.31
N MET A 332 -4.98 -4.30 6.77
CA MET A 332 -4.36 -4.85 5.57
C MET A 332 -3.93 -6.31 5.78
N GLN A 333 -3.31 -6.63 6.92
CA GLN A 333 -2.96 -8.00 7.29
C GLN A 333 -4.19 -8.89 7.51
N GLY A 334 -5.24 -8.36 8.14
CA GLY A 334 -6.51 -9.07 8.34
C GLY A 334 -7.22 -9.40 7.02
N VAL A 335 -7.18 -8.50 6.04
CA VAL A 335 -7.72 -8.75 4.69
C VAL A 335 -6.92 -9.83 3.96
N ILE A 336 -5.61 -9.92 4.20
CA ILE A 336 -4.71 -10.83 3.50
C ILE A 336 -4.66 -12.22 4.14
N LYS A 337 -4.37 -12.28 5.44
CA LYS A 337 -4.16 -13.52 6.22
C LYS A 337 -5.41 -13.99 6.95
N GLY A 338 -6.40 -13.11 7.13
CA GLY A 338 -7.61 -13.35 7.93
C GLY A 338 -7.52 -12.69 9.31
N PHE A 339 -8.62 -12.10 9.77
CA PHE A 339 -8.69 -11.34 11.03
C PHE A 339 -8.44 -12.18 12.29
N GLY A 340 -8.59 -13.50 12.24
CA GLY A 340 -8.36 -14.38 13.39
C GLY A 340 -6.89 -14.50 13.82
N THR A 341 -5.94 -14.02 13.01
CA THR A 341 -4.50 -14.07 13.30
C THR A 341 -3.90 -12.73 13.72
N VAL A 342 -4.66 -11.64 13.57
CA VAL A 342 -4.12 -10.29 13.71
C VAL A 342 -3.91 -9.94 15.17
N SER A 343 -2.67 -9.62 15.56
CA SER A 343 -2.36 -9.11 16.89
C SER A 343 -1.56 -7.80 16.85
N ILE A 344 -1.64 -7.00 17.92
CA ILE A 344 -0.87 -5.75 18.02
C ILE A 344 0.64 -6.02 18.01
N LEU A 345 1.07 -7.19 18.50
CA LEU A 345 2.49 -7.57 18.48
C LEU A 345 3.02 -7.80 17.06
N GLU A 346 2.17 -8.30 16.15
CA GLU A 346 2.52 -8.48 14.74
C GLU A 346 2.84 -7.16 14.04
N PHE A 347 2.27 -6.02 14.50
CA PHE A 347 2.61 -4.71 13.97
C PHE A 347 4.09 -4.41 14.17
N TRP A 348 4.61 -4.61 15.39
CA TRP A 348 6.00 -4.31 15.70
C TRP A 348 6.96 -5.26 14.96
N ASP A 349 6.62 -6.55 14.88
CA ASP A 349 7.39 -7.51 14.10
C ASP A 349 7.39 -7.15 12.60
N SER A 350 6.27 -6.64 12.08
CA SER A 350 6.17 -6.12 10.72
C SER A 350 7.02 -4.87 10.51
N MET A 351 7.05 -3.95 11.49
CA MET A 351 7.89 -2.75 11.41
C MET A 351 9.38 -3.09 11.49
N LYS A 352 9.78 -4.01 12.36
CA LYS A 352 11.15 -4.56 12.40
C LYS A 352 11.53 -5.20 11.08
N PHE A 353 10.63 -5.99 10.49
CA PHE A 353 10.83 -6.62 9.19
C PHE A 353 11.01 -5.59 8.07
N LEU A 354 10.11 -4.60 7.98
CA LEU A 354 10.20 -3.54 6.97
C LEU A 354 11.47 -2.69 7.15
N TRP A 355 11.84 -2.37 8.39
CA TRP A 355 13.07 -1.65 8.70
C TRP A 355 14.32 -2.46 8.33
N GLY A 356 14.39 -3.73 8.75
CA GLY A 356 15.53 -4.60 8.47
C GLY A 356 15.78 -4.82 6.97
N TRP A 357 14.72 -4.76 6.16
CA TRP A 357 14.81 -4.86 4.70
C TRP A 357 14.92 -3.50 3.99
N ASN A 358 15.09 -2.38 4.71
CA ASN A 358 15.11 -1.03 4.16
C ASN A 358 13.92 -0.73 3.24
N SER A 359 12.73 -1.23 3.60
CA SER A 359 11.53 -1.06 2.81
C SER A 359 11.06 0.38 2.82
N ALA A 360 10.74 0.92 1.64
CA ALA A 360 10.16 2.24 1.50
C ALA A 360 8.78 2.36 2.19
N THR A 361 8.07 1.25 2.43
CA THR A 361 6.81 1.26 3.20
C THR A 361 7.00 1.74 4.63
N TYR A 362 8.13 1.39 5.26
CA TYR A 362 8.45 1.87 6.60
C TYR A 362 8.52 3.41 6.60
N LEU A 363 9.26 3.99 5.65
CA LEU A 363 9.38 5.43 5.49
C LEU A 363 8.02 6.08 5.27
N TYR A 364 7.17 5.51 4.40
CA TYR A 364 5.80 6.02 4.20
C TYR A 364 4.98 6.03 5.48
N LEU A 365 4.95 4.90 6.22
CA LEU A 365 4.14 4.76 7.43
C LEU A 365 4.54 5.77 8.49
N VAL A 366 5.84 6.02 8.67
CA VAL A 366 6.34 6.90 9.74
C VAL A 366 6.47 8.35 9.29
N LEU A 367 6.92 8.65 8.07
CA LEU A 367 7.19 10.01 7.58
C LEU A 367 6.00 10.72 6.91
N VAL A 368 5.01 9.96 6.42
CA VAL A 368 3.84 10.51 5.73
C VAL A 368 2.56 10.20 6.49
N HIS A 369 2.28 8.92 6.76
CA HIS A 369 1.01 8.49 7.34
C HIS A 369 0.87 8.91 8.82
N LEU A 370 1.87 8.63 9.67
CA LEU A 370 1.86 8.96 11.09
C LEU A 370 1.71 10.48 11.38
N PRO A 371 2.51 11.39 10.79
CA PRO A 371 2.34 12.83 11.01
C PRO A 371 1.00 13.33 10.47
N CYS A 372 0.50 12.78 9.36
CA CYS A 372 -0.82 13.10 8.85
C CYS A 372 -1.93 12.74 9.83
N TRP A 373 -1.90 11.53 10.38
CA TRP A 373 -2.85 11.10 11.40
C TRP A 373 -2.78 11.96 12.66
N PHE A 374 -1.58 12.34 13.08
CA PHE A 374 -1.40 13.19 14.24
C PHE A 374 -1.93 14.62 14.01
N LEU A 375 -1.66 15.21 12.84
CA LEU A 375 -2.25 16.50 12.44
C LEU A 375 -3.78 16.42 12.31
N PHE A 376 -4.31 15.29 11.85
CA PHE A 376 -5.75 15.04 11.84
C PHE A 376 -6.35 15.13 13.25
N LEU A 377 -5.72 14.52 14.25
CA LEU A 377 -6.14 14.67 15.65
C LEU A 377 -6.07 16.11 16.14
N HIS A 378 -5.04 16.86 15.72
CA HIS A 378 -4.93 18.28 16.06
C HIS A 378 -6.10 19.11 15.52
N ILE A 379 -6.54 18.82 14.29
CA ILE A 379 -7.72 19.46 13.67
C ILE A 379 -9.00 19.01 14.38
N LEU A 380 -9.13 17.72 14.69
CA LEU A 380 -10.31 17.14 15.32
C LEU A 380 -10.60 17.77 16.69
N PHE A 381 -9.56 17.93 17.52
CA PHE A 381 -9.64 18.51 18.86
C PHE A 381 -9.39 20.02 18.90
N HIS A 382 -9.36 20.70 17.75
CA HIS A 382 -9.11 22.14 17.69
C HIS A 382 -10.21 22.92 18.45
N PRO A 383 -9.84 23.85 19.35
CA PRO A 383 -10.82 24.65 20.08
C PRO A 383 -11.49 25.65 19.14
N CYS A 384 -12.73 25.36 18.74
CA CYS A 384 -13.59 26.34 18.09
C CYS A 384 -14.11 27.32 19.16
N HIS A 385 -13.61 28.55 19.13
CA HIS A 385 -14.13 29.67 19.90
C HIS A 385 -15.20 30.42 19.12
#